data_AF-A0A6N2XDH5-F1
#
_entry.id   AF-A0A6N2XDH5-F1
#
_cell.length_a   1.000
_cell.length_b   1.000
_cell.length_c   1.000
_cell.angle_alpha   90.00
_cell.angle_beta   90.00
_cell.angle_gamma   90.00
#
_symmetry.space_group_name_H-M   'P 1'
#
loop_
_entity.id
_entity.type
_entity.pdbx_description
1 polymer ?
#
loop_
_entity_poly.entity_id
_entity_poly.type
_entity_poly.pdbx_seq_one_letter_code
_entity_poly.pdbx_strand_id
1 'polypeptide(L)'
;MGLFKDIKKRFAGADHVLRTKYGDFNLARESDRKKVRKLVVELQRTTDALTRRDIQDWRNAWQMAINVDSPNRAALYDIYRDVEVDLHLSGCIEQRKGFVMARTYKITDQGGNEKEEALHYFNQEWFLQLMGYALDSIYWGHSLIELGEVTTDGDGCPCFDGVTLIPRKHVIPEYRRVITDLGQDWTTGIEYRKPPFTEWLIEAGSPDNLGLFLKAATQTIPKKNALAFWDTFAEIFGMPMRIAKTTTRDEKELAKMEKMMDSMGASLWGVFQQGTDIEVVESTKGDAFNVYDKRVDRANSELSKLVIGQTMTIEDGSSLSQSETHLEVFENLVERDCRMLKDIVNNQLIPKMAKHGFPVKGMRFEWDDSVDYTPEQQKAYEEMVLANYEVDGKYFEGKYGMPVGERRQQVAPVLPGKEPEDDGNGTKDGKKKARNMRPSRFFD
;
A
#
# COMPACT_ATOMS: atom_id res chain seq x y z
N MET A 1 12.23 -60.88 7.34
CA MET A 1 11.91 -61.08 5.90
C MET A 1 10.72 -60.19 5.47
N GLY A 2 10.78 -58.88 5.75
CA GLY A 2 9.69 -57.92 5.47
C GLY A 2 10.16 -56.58 4.93
N LEU A 3 11.33 -56.10 5.35
CA LEU A 3 11.87 -54.78 4.95
C LEU A 3 12.35 -54.68 3.48
N PHE A 4 12.80 -55.80 2.88
CA PHE A 4 13.36 -55.81 1.53
C PHE A 4 12.32 -55.96 0.41
N LYS A 5 11.07 -56.32 0.73
CA LYS A 5 9.96 -56.35 -0.25
C LYS A 5 9.35 -54.96 -0.47
N ASP A 6 9.40 -54.09 0.54
CA ASP A 6 8.89 -52.71 0.44
C ASP A 6 9.83 -51.75 -0.29
N ILE A 7 11.14 -52.02 -0.28
CA ILE A 7 12.10 -51.24 -1.08
C ILE A 7 11.94 -51.55 -2.58
N LYS A 8 11.69 -52.82 -2.96
CA LYS A 8 11.47 -53.20 -4.36
C LYS A 8 10.17 -52.63 -4.96
N LYS A 9 9.16 -52.31 -4.12
CA LYS A 9 7.94 -51.60 -4.54
C LYS A 9 8.13 -50.08 -4.66
N ARG A 10 9.15 -49.50 -4.03
CA ARG A 10 9.54 -48.08 -4.23
C ARG A 10 10.42 -47.84 -5.45
N PHE A 11 10.99 -48.89 -6.05
CA PHE A 11 11.90 -48.81 -7.20
C PHE A 11 11.31 -49.40 -8.51
N ALA A 12 9.99 -49.54 -8.58
CA ALA A 12 9.27 -49.86 -9.81
C ALA A 12 8.29 -48.71 -10.13
N GLY A 13 8.83 -47.53 -10.43
CA GLY A 13 8.05 -46.32 -10.69
C GLY A 13 8.10 -45.94 -12.16
N ALA A 14 7.05 -46.29 -12.91
CA ALA A 14 6.78 -45.70 -14.21
C ALA A 14 6.25 -44.28 -14.01
N ASP A 15 7.11 -43.31 -13.72
CA ASP A 15 6.68 -41.93 -13.44
C ASP A 15 6.66 -41.07 -14.73
N HIS A 16 5.77 -41.46 -15.64
CA HIS A 16 5.25 -40.60 -16.72
C HIS A 16 3.93 -39.92 -16.29
N VAL A 17 3.72 -39.73 -14.99
CA VAL A 17 2.42 -39.41 -14.38
C VAL A 17 2.52 -38.11 -13.62
N LEU A 18 1.80 -37.08 -14.09
CA LEU A 18 1.55 -35.84 -13.36
C LEU A 18 0.60 -36.16 -12.20
N ARG A 19 1.14 -36.22 -10.98
CA ARG A 19 0.36 -36.50 -9.78
C ARG A 19 -0.16 -35.19 -9.22
N THR A 20 -1.47 -35.01 -9.27
CA THR A 20 -2.14 -33.83 -8.75
C THR A 20 -3.19 -34.24 -7.73
N LYS A 21 -3.68 -33.30 -6.93
CA LYS A 21 -4.87 -33.52 -6.09
C LYS A 21 -6.13 -33.91 -6.89
N TYR A 22 -6.11 -33.72 -8.21
CA TYR A 22 -7.18 -34.05 -9.15
C TYR A 22 -6.95 -35.39 -9.88
N GLY A 23 -5.91 -36.13 -9.50
CA GLY A 23 -5.56 -37.44 -10.05
C GLY A 23 -4.22 -37.45 -10.78
N ASP A 24 -3.92 -38.66 -11.23
CA ASP A 24 -2.67 -39.05 -11.88
C ASP A 24 -2.84 -39.04 -13.41
N PHE A 25 -2.14 -38.14 -14.11
CA PHE A 25 -2.29 -37.95 -15.56
C PHE A 25 -1.01 -38.28 -16.32
N ASN A 26 -1.06 -39.20 -17.28
CA ASN A 26 0.04 -39.42 -18.21
C ASN A 26 -0.16 -38.65 -19.52
N LEU A 27 0.40 -37.46 -19.61
CA LEU A 27 0.25 -36.55 -20.76
C LEU A 27 0.81 -37.12 -22.10
N ALA A 28 1.59 -38.21 -22.08
CA ALA A 28 2.00 -38.92 -23.29
C ALA A 28 0.86 -39.74 -23.92
N ARG A 29 -0.19 -40.08 -23.15
CA ARG A 29 -1.35 -40.85 -23.64
C ARG A 29 -2.44 -39.92 -24.14
N GLU A 30 -3.01 -40.20 -25.32
CA GLU A 30 -4.11 -39.42 -25.89
C GLU A 30 -5.36 -39.38 -24.97
N SER A 31 -5.66 -40.50 -24.29
CA SER A 31 -6.77 -40.60 -23.35
C SER A 31 -6.62 -39.68 -22.14
N ASP A 32 -5.40 -39.58 -21.59
CA ASP A 32 -5.13 -38.73 -20.44
C ASP A 32 -5.02 -37.24 -20.85
N ARG A 33 -4.55 -36.93 -22.08
CA ARG A 33 -4.66 -35.57 -22.65
C ARG A 33 -6.12 -35.11 -22.77
N LYS A 34 -7.03 -35.99 -23.19
CA LYS A 34 -8.49 -35.69 -23.21
C LYS A 34 -9.04 -35.46 -21.79
N LYS A 35 -8.59 -36.24 -20.80
CA LYS A 35 -8.96 -36.02 -19.38
C LYS A 35 -8.46 -34.68 -18.85
N VAL A 36 -7.22 -34.30 -19.15
CA VAL A 36 -6.65 -33.00 -18.73
C VAL A 36 -7.38 -31.82 -19.36
N ARG A 37 -7.73 -31.88 -20.66
CA ARG A 37 -8.58 -30.85 -21.27
C ARG A 37 -9.94 -30.75 -20.60
N LYS A 38 -10.56 -31.89 -20.28
CA LYS A 38 -11.83 -31.92 -19.55
C LYS A 38 -11.69 -31.29 -18.16
N LEU A 39 -10.61 -31.59 -17.44
CA LEU A 39 -10.28 -31.01 -16.15
C LEU A 39 -10.13 -29.48 -16.24
N VAL A 40 -9.40 -28.95 -17.22
CA VAL A 40 -9.27 -27.49 -17.39
C VAL A 40 -10.62 -26.82 -17.65
N VAL A 41 -11.45 -27.41 -18.51
CA VAL A 41 -12.80 -26.89 -18.79
C VAL A 41 -13.67 -26.95 -17.53
N GLU A 42 -13.54 -27.99 -16.72
CA GLU A 42 -14.26 -28.15 -15.45
C GLU A 42 -13.79 -27.14 -14.40
N LEU A 43 -12.47 -26.93 -14.27
CA LEU A 43 -11.88 -25.89 -13.42
C LEU A 43 -12.36 -24.51 -13.83
N GLN A 44 -12.32 -24.19 -15.13
CA GLN A 44 -12.81 -22.90 -15.65
C GLN A 44 -14.30 -22.70 -15.34
N ARG A 45 -15.14 -23.72 -15.58
CA ARG A 45 -16.58 -23.66 -15.25
C ARG A 45 -16.81 -23.48 -13.75
N THR A 46 -15.98 -24.10 -12.92
CA THR A 46 -16.04 -23.96 -11.46
C THR A 46 -15.68 -22.54 -11.04
N THR A 47 -14.59 -21.97 -11.57
CA THR A 47 -14.19 -20.59 -11.33
C THR A 47 -15.26 -19.58 -11.76
N ASP A 48 -15.87 -19.78 -12.94
CA ASP A 48 -16.96 -18.94 -13.44
C ASP A 48 -18.20 -19.03 -12.53
N ALA A 49 -18.54 -20.23 -12.05
CA ALA A 49 -19.67 -20.45 -11.15
C ALA A 49 -19.44 -19.79 -9.77
N LEU A 50 -18.24 -19.93 -9.22
CA LEU A 50 -17.82 -19.28 -7.96
C LEU A 50 -17.91 -17.76 -8.10
N THR A 51 -17.31 -17.19 -9.15
CA THR A 51 -17.35 -15.74 -9.39
C THR A 51 -18.77 -15.21 -9.52
N ARG A 52 -19.66 -15.92 -10.23
CA ARG A 52 -21.08 -15.52 -10.33
C ARG A 52 -21.78 -15.54 -8.98
N ARG A 53 -21.51 -16.55 -8.16
CA ARG A 53 -22.07 -16.67 -6.81
C ARG A 53 -21.58 -15.53 -5.92
N ASP A 54 -20.27 -15.31 -5.84
CA ASP A 54 -19.69 -14.28 -4.99
C ASP A 54 -20.19 -12.87 -5.38
N ILE A 55 -20.31 -12.59 -6.69
CA ILE A 55 -20.90 -11.34 -7.19
C ILE A 55 -22.39 -11.24 -6.84
N GLN A 56 -23.14 -12.35 -6.87
CA GLN A 56 -24.53 -12.34 -6.45
C GLN A 56 -24.65 -12.08 -4.94
N ASP A 57 -23.80 -12.69 -4.13
CA ASP A 57 -23.74 -12.47 -2.69
C ASP A 57 -23.38 -11.00 -2.37
N TRP A 58 -22.44 -10.42 -3.12
CA TRP A 58 -22.14 -8.98 -3.06
C TRP A 58 -23.34 -8.09 -3.43
N ARG A 59 -24.05 -8.40 -4.51
CA ARG A 59 -25.26 -7.65 -4.89
C ARG A 59 -26.34 -7.74 -3.81
N ASN A 60 -26.57 -8.92 -3.27
CA ASN A 60 -27.55 -9.13 -2.20
C ASN A 60 -27.17 -8.33 -0.95
N ALA A 61 -25.91 -8.40 -0.53
CA ALA A 61 -25.39 -7.64 0.61
C ALA A 61 -25.51 -6.12 0.39
N TRP A 62 -25.25 -5.64 -0.82
CA TRP A 62 -25.46 -4.23 -1.16
C TRP A 62 -26.94 -3.83 -1.07
N GLN A 63 -27.86 -4.64 -1.61
CA GLN A 63 -29.31 -4.35 -1.51
C GLN A 63 -29.80 -4.34 -0.06
N MET A 64 -29.26 -5.21 0.80
CA MET A 64 -29.56 -5.19 2.24
C MET A 64 -29.00 -3.94 2.94
N ALA A 65 -27.81 -3.48 2.55
CA ALA A 65 -27.18 -2.29 3.12
C ALA A 65 -27.96 -1.01 2.82
N ILE A 66 -28.56 -0.89 1.63
CA ILE A 66 -29.34 0.30 1.23
C ILE A 66 -30.84 0.20 1.56
N ASN A 67 -31.26 -0.88 2.24
CA ASN A 67 -32.66 -1.03 2.62
C ASN A 67 -33.05 0.09 3.61
N VAL A 68 -34.08 0.86 3.28
CA VAL A 68 -34.48 2.03 4.08
C VAL A 68 -35.10 1.61 5.41
N ASP A 69 -35.91 0.55 5.42
CA ASP A 69 -36.66 0.12 6.60
C ASP A 69 -35.76 -0.62 7.60
N SER A 70 -34.86 -1.45 7.09
CA SER A 70 -33.96 -2.29 7.89
C SER A 70 -32.57 -2.38 7.24
N PRO A 71 -31.77 -1.30 7.27
CA PRO A 71 -30.42 -1.31 6.71
C PRO A 71 -29.54 -2.31 7.48
N ASN A 72 -28.88 -3.19 6.74
CA ASN A 72 -27.95 -4.15 7.33
C ASN A 72 -26.67 -4.25 6.49
N ARG A 73 -25.57 -3.75 7.06
CA ARG A 73 -24.25 -3.74 6.43
C ARG A 73 -23.36 -4.91 6.83
N ALA A 74 -23.82 -5.82 7.69
CA ALA A 74 -22.97 -6.87 8.26
C ALA A 74 -22.36 -7.79 7.19
N ALA A 75 -23.20 -8.28 6.26
CA ALA A 75 -22.74 -9.12 5.14
C ALA A 75 -21.82 -8.36 4.19
N LEU A 76 -22.08 -7.07 3.99
CA LEU A 76 -21.25 -6.22 3.15
C LEU A 76 -19.87 -6.00 3.78
N TYR A 77 -19.80 -5.80 5.09
CA TYR A 77 -18.54 -5.67 5.83
C TYR A 77 -17.75 -6.97 5.89
N ASP A 78 -18.39 -8.14 5.84
CA ASP A 78 -17.69 -9.41 5.67
C ASP A 78 -17.00 -9.50 4.31
N ILE A 79 -17.68 -9.06 3.24
CA ILE A 79 -17.06 -8.97 1.92
C ILE A 79 -15.92 -7.96 1.93
N TYR A 80 -16.06 -6.81 2.61
CA TYR A 80 -15.00 -5.80 2.66
C TYR A 80 -13.72 -6.31 3.33
N ARG A 81 -13.82 -7.16 4.35
CA ARG A 81 -12.62 -7.81 4.93
C ARG A 81 -11.88 -8.67 3.91
N ASP A 82 -12.59 -9.34 3.00
CA ASP A 82 -11.95 -10.11 1.92
C ASP A 82 -11.34 -9.19 0.85
N VAL A 83 -12.00 -8.07 0.57
CA VAL A 83 -11.52 -7.04 -0.36
C VAL A 83 -10.23 -6.38 0.14
N GLU A 84 -10.16 -6.05 1.43
CA GLU A 84 -9.03 -5.36 2.06
C GLU A 84 -7.71 -6.14 2.00
N VAL A 85 -7.78 -7.48 1.90
CA VAL A 85 -6.62 -8.38 1.82
C VAL A 85 -5.96 -8.37 0.43
N ASP A 86 -6.58 -7.77 -0.59
CA ASP A 86 -5.97 -7.65 -1.91
C ASP A 86 -4.70 -6.79 -1.88
N LEU A 87 -3.55 -7.42 -2.12
CA LEU A 87 -2.22 -6.79 -1.97
C LEU A 87 -2.06 -5.47 -2.75
N HIS A 88 -2.63 -5.41 -3.95
CA HIS A 88 -2.53 -4.21 -4.79
C HIS A 88 -3.37 -3.09 -4.22
N LEU A 89 -4.60 -3.40 -3.83
CA LEU A 89 -5.49 -2.46 -3.17
C LEU A 89 -4.91 -1.96 -1.85
N SER A 90 -4.37 -2.85 -1.00
CA SER A 90 -3.72 -2.47 0.26
C SER A 90 -2.55 -1.52 0.01
N GLY A 91 -1.71 -1.79 -0.99
CA GLY A 91 -0.61 -0.89 -1.38
C GLY A 91 -1.10 0.50 -1.79
N CYS A 92 -2.20 0.59 -2.56
CA CYS A 92 -2.80 1.86 -2.94
C CYS A 92 -3.32 2.65 -1.72
N ILE A 93 -3.97 1.95 -0.79
CA ILE A 93 -4.54 2.52 0.43
C ILE A 93 -3.44 3.06 1.34
N GLU A 94 -2.40 2.26 1.58
CA GLU A 94 -1.28 2.64 2.43
C GLU A 94 -0.48 3.81 1.84
N GLN A 95 -0.32 3.88 0.52
CA GLN A 95 0.28 5.05 -0.12
C GLN A 95 -0.56 6.31 0.16
N ARG A 96 -1.87 6.28 -0.13
CA ARG A 96 -2.76 7.43 0.09
C ARG A 96 -2.83 7.86 1.55
N LYS A 97 -3.00 6.91 2.48
CA LYS A 97 -3.03 7.18 3.92
C LYS A 97 -1.67 7.69 4.41
N GLY A 98 -0.58 7.07 3.96
CA GLY A 98 0.78 7.44 4.32
C GLY A 98 1.11 8.90 3.98
N PHE A 99 0.71 9.38 2.79
CA PHE A 99 0.90 10.78 2.41
C PHE A 99 0.14 11.77 3.30
N VAL A 100 -1.04 11.40 3.79
CA VAL A 100 -1.79 12.23 4.76
C VAL A 100 -1.10 12.20 6.12
N MET A 101 -0.75 11.01 6.60
CA MET A 101 -0.14 10.79 7.93
C MET A 101 1.28 11.35 8.04
N ALA A 102 1.99 11.51 6.91
CA ALA A 102 3.32 12.11 6.85
C ALA A 102 3.29 13.65 6.90
N ARG A 103 2.13 14.30 6.73
CA ARG A 103 2.05 15.76 6.79
C ARG A 103 2.24 16.26 8.21
N THR A 104 3.03 17.30 8.35
CA THR A 104 3.17 18.06 9.59
C THR A 104 1.94 18.93 9.82
N TYR A 105 1.64 19.19 11.08
CA TYR A 105 0.50 20.00 11.49
C TYR A 105 0.88 20.84 12.70
N LYS A 106 0.12 21.92 12.90
CA LYS A 106 0.29 22.86 13.99
C LYS A 106 -1.05 23.19 14.63
N ILE A 107 -0.97 23.64 15.88
CA ILE A 107 -2.12 24.12 16.63
C ILE A 107 -2.05 25.64 16.70
N THR A 108 -3.13 26.30 16.29
CA THR A 108 -3.22 27.77 16.25
C THR A 108 -4.32 28.26 17.18
N ASP A 109 -4.21 29.50 17.64
CA ASP A 109 -5.32 30.20 18.28
C ASP A 109 -6.29 30.82 17.26
N GLN A 110 -7.35 31.48 17.74
CA GLN A 110 -8.32 32.14 16.86
C GLN A 110 -7.71 33.26 15.99
N GLY A 111 -6.56 33.81 16.40
CA GLY A 111 -5.81 34.82 15.66
C GLY A 111 -4.80 34.24 14.67
N GLY A 112 -4.67 32.91 14.60
CA GLY A 112 -3.71 32.22 13.73
C GLY A 112 -2.29 32.14 14.33
N ASN A 113 -2.09 32.51 15.59
CA ASN A 113 -0.78 32.35 16.22
C ASN A 113 -0.59 30.90 16.65
N GLU A 114 0.57 30.35 16.33
CA GLU A 114 0.94 28.98 16.70
C GLU A 114 1.11 28.83 18.22
N LYS A 115 0.69 27.66 18.72
CA LYS A 115 0.76 27.24 20.13
C LYS A 115 1.52 25.92 20.20
N GLU A 116 2.85 26.00 20.19
CA GLU A 116 3.74 24.83 20.24
C GLU A 116 3.45 23.92 21.44
N GLU A 117 3.20 24.48 22.62
CA GLU A 117 2.86 23.70 23.82
C GLU A 117 1.57 22.87 23.66
N ALA A 118 0.62 23.34 22.85
CA ALA A 118 -0.62 22.62 22.61
C ALA A 118 -0.44 21.43 21.65
N LEU A 119 0.62 21.43 20.84
CA LEU A 119 0.96 20.33 19.94
C LEU A 119 1.24 19.04 20.71
N HIS A 120 1.77 19.15 21.94
CA HIS A 120 2.04 18.03 22.84
C HIS A 120 0.82 17.12 23.06
N TYR A 121 -0.39 17.70 23.16
CA TYR A 121 -1.63 16.94 23.36
C TYR A 121 -2.01 16.08 22.14
N PHE A 122 -1.53 16.43 20.95
CA PHE A 122 -1.81 15.73 19.70
C PHE A 122 -0.65 14.81 19.29
N ASN A 123 0.58 15.09 19.73
CA ASN A 123 1.76 14.23 19.51
C ASN A 123 1.74 12.98 20.40
N GLN A 124 0.65 12.21 20.32
CA GLN A 124 0.36 11.04 21.13
C GLN A 124 -0.15 9.90 20.24
N GLU A 125 0.10 8.65 20.66
CA GLU A 125 -0.29 7.46 19.88
C GLU A 125 -1.79 7.41 19.58
N TRP A 126 -2.63 7.73 20.58
CA TRP A 126 -4.09 7.70 20.44
C TRP A 126 -4.59 8.61 19.31
N PHE A 127 -3.91 9.74 19.08
CA PHE A 127 -4.30 10.69 18.04
C PHE A 127 -3.96 10.16 16.65
N LEU A 128 -2.78 9.52 16.48
CA LEU A 128 -2.41 8.83 15.24
C LEU A 128 -3.38 7.69 14.92
N GLN A 129 -3.78 6.90 15.94
CA GLN A 129 -4.78 5.84 15.78
C GLN A 129 -6.15 6.41 15.38
N LEU A 130 -6.58 7.52 15.99
CA LEU A 130 -7.83 8.20 15.64
C LEU A 130 -7.84 8.67 14.18
N MET A 131 -6.75 9.30 13.72
CA MET A 131 -6.59 9.70 12.32
C MET A 131 -6.66 8.49 11.39
N GLY A 132 -6.00 7.38 11.76
CA GLY A 132 -6.07 6.11 11.04
C GLY A 132 -7.50 5.60 10.85
N TYR A 133 -8.27 5.48 11.94
CA TYR A 133 -9.67 5.03 11.88
C TYR A 133 -10.59 6.00 11.14
N ALA A 134 -10.32 7.31 11.23
CA ALA A 134 -11.07 8.31 10.50
C ALA A 134 -10.79 8.22 8.99
N LEU A 135 -9.55 8.03 8.57
CA LEU A 135 -9.19 7.78 7.16
C LEU A 135 -9.81 6.48 6.65
N ASP A 136 -9.87 5.43 7.48
CA ASP A 136 -10.52 4.17 7.10
C ASP A 136 -12.01 4.32 6.75
N SER A 137 -12.67 5.36 7.27
CA SER A 137 -14.06 5.65 6.91
C SER A 137 -14.26 5.93 5.41
N ILE A 138 -13.21 6.33 4.68
CA ILE A 138 -13.26 6.52 3.22
C ILE A 138 -13.51 5.18 2.51
N TYR A 139 -12.86 4.11 2.98
CA TYR A 139 -12.90 2.78 2.37
C TYR A 139 -14.09 1.97 2.87
N TRP A 140 -14.35 2.04 4.18
CA TRP A 140 -15.42 1.32 4.87
C TRP A 140 -16.78 2.05 4.83
N GLY A 141 -16.79 3.33 4.48
CA GLY A 141 -17.96 4.21 4.41
C GLY A 141 -18.22 4.99 5.70
N HIS A 142 -18.01 4.35 6.85
CA HIS A 142 -18.25 4.92 8.17
C HIS A 142 -17.31 4.33 9.24
N SER A 143 -16.92 5.17 10.19
CA SER A 143 -16.22 4.77 11.41
C SER A 143 -16.81 5.51 12.60
N LEU A 144 -17.18 4.77 13.66
CA LEU A 144 -17.54 5.33 14.96
C LEU A 144 -16.41 4.99 15.94
N ILE A 145 -15.76 6.02 16.47
CA ILE A 145 -14.53 5.90 17.26
C ILE A 145 -14.85 6.39 18.67
N GLU A 146 -14.55 5.57 19.66
CA GLU A 146 -14.65 5.88 21.08
C GLU A 146 -13.32 6.41 21.60
N LEU A 147 -13.37 7.55 22.27
CA LEU A 147 -12.28 8.11 23.05
C LEU A 147 -12.16 7.30 24.35
N GLY A 148 -10.96 6.86 24.67
CA GLY A 148 -10.66 6.20 25.93
C GLY A 148 -10.70 7.15 27.13
N GLU A 149 -10.37 6.66 28.31
CA GLU A 149 -10.44 7.44 29.54
C GLU A 149 -9.35 8.52 29.59
N VAL A 150 -9.64 9.63 30.27
CA VAL A 150 -8.64 10.69 30.50
C VAL A 150 -7.67 10.23 31.57
N THR A 151 -6.40 10.13 31.19
CA THR A 151 -5.27 9.81 32.05
C THR A 151 -4.24 10.94 31.99
N THR A 152 -3.06 10.71 32.53
CA THR A 152 -1.95 11.65 32.54
C THR A 152 -0.74 11.00 31.86
N ASP A 153 -0.10 11.72 30.95
CA ASP A 153 1.11 11.25 30.29
C ASP A 153 2.35 11.36 31.19
N GLY A 154 3.51 10.99 30.63
CA GLY A 154 4.80 11.03 31.35
C GLY A 154 5.24 12.43 31.80
N ASP A 155 4.68 13.49 31.20
CA ASP A 155 5.03 14.88 31.46
C ASP A 155 4.02 15.59 32.39
N GLY A 156 3.00 14.87 32.85
CA GLY A 156 1.97 15.42 33.75
C GLY A 156 0.81 16.10 33.01
N CYS A 157 0.73 15.96 31.69
CA CYS A 157 -0.31 16.54 30.86
C CYS A 157 -1.50 15.57 30.68
N PRO A 158 -2.75 16.06 30.57
CA PRO A 158 -3.89 15.20 30.27
C PRO A 158 -3.73 14.54 28.89
N CYS A 159 -4.04 13.25 28.81
CA CYS A 159 -4.08 12.49 27.56
C CYS A 159 -5.22 11.44 27.61
N PHE A 160 -5.64 10.94 26.45
CA PHE A 160 -6.50 9.75 26.42
C PHE A 160 -5.62 8.50 26.47
N ASP A 161 -6.04 7.49 27.22
CA ASP A 161 -5.32 6.20 27.30
C ASP A 161 -5.35 5.40 25.98
N GLY A 162 -6.28 5.74 25.07
CA GLY A 162 -6.37 5.19 23.73
C GLY A 162 -7.62 5.64 22.99
N VAL A 163 -7.85 5.05 21.82
CA VAL A 163 -9.10 5.16 21.08
C VAL A 163 -9.51 3.79 20.53
N THR A 164 -10.82 3.51 20.53
CA THR A 164 -11.35 2.22 20.09
C THR A 164 -12.32 2.42 18.95
N LEU A 165 -12.14 1.66 17.86
CA LEU A 165 -13.14 1.60 16.80
C LEU A 165 -14.30 0.71 17.26
N ILE A 166 -15.51 1.27 17.37
CA ILE A 166 -16.71 0.47 17.62
C ILE A 166 -16.90 -0.49 16.45
N PRO A 167 -17.12 -1.80 16.69
CA PRO A 167 -17.25 -2.78 15.62
C PRO A 167 -18.29 -2.34 14.59
N ARG A 168 -17.85 -2.12 13.34
CA ARG A 168 -18.70 -1.54 12.28
C ARG A 168 -20.03 -2.28 12.06
N LYS A 169 -20.05 -3.60 12.28
CA LYS A 169 -21.26 -4.43 12.16
C LYS A 169 -22.34 -4.12 13.21
N HIS A 170 -21.95 -3.49 14.32
CA HIS A 170 -22.83 -3.10 15.40
C HIS A 170 -23.33 -1.67 15.26
N VAL A 171 -22.79 -0.90 14.32
CA VAL A 171 -23.19 0.49 14.10
C VAL A 171 -24.18 0.52 12.93
N ILE A 172 -25.31 1.21 13.14
CA ILE A 172 -26.31 1.52 12.12
C ILE A 172 -26.29 3.05 11.94
N PRO A 173 -25.43 3.58 11.05
CA PRO A 173 -25.19 5.02 10.93
C PRO A 173 -26.44 5.82 10.53
N GLU A 174 -27.28 5.26 9.64
CA GLU A 174 -28.48 5.89 9.10
C GLU A 174 -29.43 6.35 10.20
N TYR A 175 -29.56 5.51 11.24
CA TYR A 175 -30.40 5.75 12.41
C TYR A 175 -29.63 6.25 13.63
N ARG A 176 -28.30 6.35 13.54
CA ARG A 176 -27.39 6.75 14.62
C ARG A 176 -27.50 5.86 15.85
N ARG A 177 -27.53 4.55 15.62
CA ARG A 177 -27.74 3.52 16.64
C ARG A 177 -26.55 2.57 16.71
N VAL A 178 -26.25 2.08 17.91
CA VAL A 178 -25.36 0.93 18.12
C VAL A 178 -26.19 -0.23 18.69
N ILE A 179 -26.14 -1.39 18.05
CA ILE A 179 -26.78 -2.63 18.51
C ILE A 179 -25.80 -3.48 19.32
N THR A 180 -26.29 -4.21 20.33
CA THR A 180 -25.42 -5.07 21.15
C THR A 180 -25.18 -6.42 20.50
N ASP A 181 -26.19 -6.94 19.81
CA ASP A 181 -26.18 -8.28 19.25
C ASP A 181 -26.46 -8.27 17.75
N LEU A 182 -25.66 -9.03 17.00
CA LEU A 182 -25.85 -9.19 15.56
C LEU A 182 -27.20 -9.89 15.29
N GLY A 183 -28.12 -9.18 14.65
CA GLY A 183 -29.49 -9.62 14.38
C GLY A 183 -30.57 -8.72 14.97
N GLN A 184 -30.19 -7.85 15.91
CA GLN A 184 -31.02 -6.72 16.33
C GLN A 184 -31.15 -5.68 15.21
N ASP A 185 -32.23 -4.90 15.26
CA ASP A 185 -32.46 -3.76 14.38
C ASP A 185 -32.21 -2.42 15.08
N TRP A 186 -32.32 -1.34 14.31
CA TRP A 186 -32.10 0.01 14.80
C TRP A 186 -33.11 0.45 15.88
N THR A 187 -34.28 -0.19 16.00
CA THR A 187 -35.30 0.17 17.00
C THR A 187 -34.87 -0.23 18.41
N THR A 188 -34.06 -1.28 18.52
CA THR A 188 -33.50 -1.78 19.78
C THR A 188 -32.12 -1.18 20.13
N GLY A 189 -31.50 -0.46 19.19
CA GLY A 189 -30.15 0.08 19.38
C GLY A 189 -30.07 1.29 20.30
N ILE A 190 -28.88 1.52 20.84
CA ILE A 190 -28.54 2.65 21.71
C ILE A 190 -28.27 3.89 20.85
N GLU A 191 -28.87 5.04 21.17
CA GLU A 191 -28.58 6.30 20.48
C GLU A 191 -27.21 6.83 20.90
N TYR A 192 -26.26 6.86 19.96
CA TYR A 192 -24.91 7.32 20.28
C TYR A 192 -24.74 8.85 20.17
N ARG A 193 -25.73 9.55 19.58
CA ARG A 193 -25.77 11.01 19.51
C ARG A 193 -26.54 11.68 20.66
N LYS A 194 -26.80 10.96 21.75
CA LYS A 194 -27.33 11.53 23.00
C LYS A 194 -26.32 11.42 24.15
N PRO A 195 -26.33 12.35 25.11
CA PRO A 195 -25.59 12.17 26.35
C PRO A 195 -25.97 10.84 27.04
N PRO A 196 -25.00 10.14 27.67
CA PRO A 196 -23.61 10.56 27.88
C PRO A 196 -22.65 10.29 26.70
N PHE A 197 -23.05 9.51 25.70
CA PHE A 197 -22.16 9.00 24.64
C PHE A 197 -21.60 10.08 23.71
N THR A 198 -22.33 11.18 23.51
CA THR A 198 -21.91 12.29 22.64
C THR A 198 -20.55 12.88 22.99
N GLU A 199 -20.08 12.74 24.22
CA GLU A 199 -18.82 13.33 24.68
C GLU A 199 -17.62 12.42 24.44
N TRP A 200 -17.87 11.14 24.19
CA TRP A 200 -16.84 10.11 24.02
C TRP A 200 -16.71 9.63 22.57
N LEU A 201 -17.71 9.89 21.72
CA LEU A 201 -17.73 9.34 20.36
C LEU A 201 -17.40 10.38 19.29
N ILE A 202 -16.50 9.99 18.38
CA ILE A 202 -16.12 10.69 17.15
C ILE A 202 -16.68 9.91 15.96
N GLU A 203 -17.36 10.60 15.06
CA GLU A 203 -17.98 9.99 13.88
C GLU A 203 -17.29 10.47 12.61
N ALA A 204 -16.77 9.54 11.82
CA ALA A 204 -16.12 9.80 10.53
C ALA A 204 -16.87 9.12 9.38
N GLY A 205 -17.01 9.84 8.26
CA GLY A 205 -17.83 9.43 7.13
C GLY A 205 -19.31 9.82 7.27
N SER A 206 -20.05 9.66 6.18
CA SER A 206 -21.48 10.00 6.14
C SER A 206 -22.34 8.78 6.45
N PRO A 207 -23.51 8.94 7.10
CA PRO A 207 -24.40 7.83 7.43
C PRO A 207 -24.74 6.93 6.24
N ASP A 208 -25.05 7.49 5.08
CA ASP A 208 -25.47 6.72 3.89
C ASP A 208 -24.30 6.26 3.00
N ASN A 209 -23.06 6.60 3.37
CA ASN A 209 -21.89 6.22 2.59
C ASN A 209 -21.53 4.75 2.83
N LEU A 210 -21.38 3.98 1.75
CA LEU A 210 -20.97 2.57 1.77
C LEU A 210 -19.46 2.38 1.57
N GLY A 211 -18.70 3.43 1.28
CA GLY A 211 -17.26 3.38 1.14
C GLY A 211 -16.76 2.87 -0.22
N LEU A 212 -15.46 3.05 -0.47
CA LEU A 212 -14.83 2.63 -1.73
C LEU A 212 -14.75 1.11 -1.89
N PHE A 213 -14.73 0.35 -0.80
CA PHE A 213 -14.70 -1.12 -0.88
C PHE A 213 -15.93 -1.70 -1.59
N LEU A 214 -17.07 -1.01 -1.60
CA LEU A 214 -18.24 -1.40 -2.40
C LEU A 214 -17.86 -1.59 -3.86
N LYS A 215 -17.15 -0.61 -4.41
CA LYS A 215 -16.73 -0.56 -5.81
C LYS A 215 -15.54 -1.47 -6.05
N ALA A 216 -14.57 -1.47 -5.12
CA ALA A 216 -13.37 -2.32 -5.22
C ALA A 216 -13.73 -3.81 -5.30
N ALA A 217 -14.76 -4.26 -4.58
CA ALA A 217 -15.27 -5.63 -4.61
C ALA A 217 -15.56 -6.15 -6.02
N THR A 218 -16.01 -5.27 -6.93
CA THR A 218 -16.28 -5.65 -8.33
C THR A 218 -15.04 -6.09 -9.11
N GLN A 219 -13.85 -5.70 -8.65
CA GLN A 219 -12.57 -6.08 -9.24
C GLN A 219 -11.83 -7.12 -8.41
N THR A 220 -11.83 -7.02 -7.08
CA THR A 220 -11.11 -7.97 -6.21
C THR A 220 -11.74 -9.37 -6.22
N ILE A 221 -13.08 -9.49 -6.23
CA ILE A 221 -13.76 -10.81 -6.26
C ILE A 221 -13.37 -11.61 -7.52
N PRO A 222 -13.53 -11.10 -8.75
CA PRO A 222 -13.10 -11.85 -9.93
C PRO A 222 -11.58 -12.03 -10.01
N LYS A 223 -10.78 -11.07 -9.54
CA LYS A 223 -9.31 -11.16 -9.50
C LYS A 223 -8.86 -12.32 -8.62
N LYS A 224 -9.39 -12.44 -7.41
CA LYS A 224 -9.10 -13.56 -6.49
C LYS A 224 -9.40 -14.92 -7.12
N ASN A 225 -10.57 -15.05 -7.75
CA ASN A 225 -10.96 -16.30 -8.42
C ASN A 225 -10.11 -16.59 -9.67
N ALA A 226 -9.68 -15.56 -10.41
CA ALA A 226 -8.75 -15.70 -11.51
C ALA A 226 -7.36 -16.16 -11.06
N LEU A 227 -6.83 -15.61 -9.96
CA LEU A 227 -5.56 -16.02 -9.36
C LEU A 227 -5.62 -17.47 -8.84
N ALA A 228 -6.71 -17.87 -8.18
CA ALA A 228 -6.87 -19.26 -7.74
C ALA A 228 -6.90 -20.28 -8.91
N PHE A 229 -7.53 -19.89 -10.02
CA PHE A 229 -7.48 -20.66 -11.26
C PHE A 229 -6.06 -20.70 -11.82
N TRP A 230 -5.37 -19.56 -11.82
CA TRP A 230 -4.01 -19.43 -12.28
C TRP A 230 -3.04 -20.37 -11.58
N ASP A 231 -3.04 -20.36 -10.25
CA ASP A 231 -2.17 -21.21 -9.44
C ASP A 231 -2.41 -22.69 -9.73
N THR A 232 -3.69 -23.08 -9.82
CA THR A 232 -4.08 -24.46 -10.14
C THR A 232 -3.65 -24.84 -11.56
N PHE A 233 -3.78 -23.92 -12.51
CA PHE A 233 -3.37 -24.15 -13.89
C PHE A 233 -1.84 -24.25 -14.01
N ALA A 234 -1.10 -23.35 -13.36
CA ALA A 234 0.36 -23.36 -13.32
C ALA A 234 0.90 -24.65 -12.67
N GLU A 235 0.24 -25.18 -11.63
CA GLU A 235 0.58 -26.48 -11.03
C GLU A 235 0.46 -27.63 -12.06
N ILE A 236 -0.58 -27.60 -12.90
CA ILE A 236 -0.84 -28.67 -13.88
C ILE A 236 0.07 -28.56 -15.11
N PHE A 237 0.36 -27.34 -15.57
CA PHE A 237 1.01 -27.09 -16.88
C PHE A 237 2.39 -26.43 -16.81
N GLY A 238 2.87 -26.03 -15.63
CA GLY A 238 4.14 -25.34 -15.45
C GLY A 238 5.38 -26.22 -15.63
N MET A 239 5.21 -27.55 -15.76
CA MET A 239 6.33 -28.49 -15.94
C MET A 239 6.54 -28.82 -17.43
N PRO A 240 7.67 -28.45 -18.05
CA PRO A 240 7.95 -28.78 -19.44
C PRO A 240 8.16 -30.29 -19.63
N MET A 241 7.52 -30.86 -20.66
CA MET A 241 7.74 -32.25 -21.07
C MET A 241 8.92 -32.35 -22.04
N ARG A 242 9.84 -33.28 -21.78
CA ARG A 242 10.99 -33.60 -22.63
C ARG A 242 10.69 -34.84 -23.46
N ILE A 243 10.69 -34.68 -24.78
CA ILE A 243 10.38 -35.77 -25.70
C ILE A 243 11.66 -36.18 -26.42
N ALA A 244 12.10 -37.42 -26.22
CA ALA A 244 13.17 -38.05 -26.97
C ALA A 244 12.58 -38.87 -28.11
N LYS A 245 12.98 -38.58 -29.36
CA LYS A 245 12.63 -39.38 -30.53
C LYS A 245 13.81 -40.26 -30.92
N THR A 246 13.61 -41.57 -31.06
CA THR A 246 14.66 -42.54 -31.39
C THR A 246 14.26 -43.40 -32.59
N THR A 247 15.21 -43.74 -33.44
CA THR A 247 15.04 -44.67 -34.57
C THR A 247 15.18 -46.13 -34.14
N THR A 248 15.76 -46.37 -32.97
CA THR A 248 16.21 -47.69 -32.52
C THR A 248 15.06 -48.49 -31.92
N ARG A 249 14.96 -49.77 -32.29
CA ARG A 249 14.00 -50.75 -31.73
C ARG A 249 14.63 -51.68 -30.68
N ASP A 250 15.94 -51.60 -30.49
CA ASP A 250 16.66 -52.41 -29.53
C ASP A 250 16.34 -52.00 -28.09
N GLU A 251 15.85 -52.96 -27.31
CA GLU A 251 15.44 -52.77 -25.91
C GLU A 251 16.58 -52.24 -25.01
N LYS A 252 17.84 -52.59 -25.30
CA LYS A 252 19.01 -52.12 -24.52
C LYS A 252 19.30 -50.64 -24.72
N GLU A 253 19.15 -50.13 -25.94
CA GLU A 253 19.37 -48.72 -26.24
C GLU A 253 18.18 -47.87 -25.80
N LEU A 254 16.96 -48.41 -25.88
CA LEU A 254 15.76 -47.80 -25.28
C LEU A 254 15.92 -47.64 -23.77
N ALA A 255 16.30 -48.72 -23.05
CA ALA A 255 16.52 -48.67 -21.61
C ALA A 255 17.65 -47.70 -21.21
N LYS A 256 18.67 -47.52 -22.05
CA LYS A 256 19.76 -46.56 -21.83
C LYS A 256 19.29 -45.11 -22.05
N MET A 257 18.47 -44.86 -23.05
CA MET A 257 17.83 -43.56 -23.28
C MET A 257 16.84 -43.21 -22.17
N GLU A 258 16.03 -44.17 -21.73
CA GLU A 258 15.12 -44.01 -20.59
C GLU A 258 15.91 -43.63 -19.33
N LYS A 259 16.98 -44.36 -19.01
CA LYS A 259 17.85 -44.06 -17.86
C LYS A 259 18.56 -42.71 -17.98
N MET A 260 18.95 -42.31 -19.19
CA MET A 260 19.55 -41.00 -19.45
C MET A 260 18.54 -39.88 -19.20
N MET A 261 17.31 -40.00 -19.74
CA MET A 261 16.25 -39.02 -19.55
C MET A 261 15.80 -38.93 -18.07
N ASP A 262 15.74 -40.06 -17.38
CA ASP A 262 15.44 -40.14 -15.94
C ASP A 262 16.53 -39.47 -15.08
N SER A 263 17.80 -39.60 -15.47
CA SER A 263 18.92 -38.94 -14.80
C SER A 263 19.03 -37.43 -15.04
N MET A 264 18.31 -36.89 -16.03
CA MET A 264 18.35 -35.46 -16.40
C MET A 264 17.43 -34.57 -15.52
N GLY A 265 16.87 -35.09 -14.43
CA GLY A 265 16.19 -34.31 -13.39
C GLY A 265 14.66 -34.27 -13.48
N ALA A 266 14.04 -33.40 -12.67
CA ALA A 266 12.63 -33.41 -12.29
C ALA A 266 11.59 -33.00 -13.37
N SER A 267 11.93 -33.08 -14.66
CA SER A 267 10.99 -32.77 -15.75
C SER A 267 10.33 -34.03 -16.29
N LEU A 268 9.04 -33.96 -16.63
CA LEU A 268 8.32 -35.02 -17.33
C LEU A 268 9.08 -35.41 -18.61
N TRP A 269 9.29 -36.69 -18.88
CA TRP A 269 9.96 -37.14 -20.11
C TRP A 269 9.28 -38.35 -20.76
N GLY A 270 9.50 -38.53 -22.07
CA GLY A 270 9.04 -39.70 -22.82
C GLY A 270 9.92 -40.02 -24.03
N VAL A 271 10.12 -41.31 -24.31
CA VAL A 271 10.91 -41.81 -25.45
C VAL A 271 9.97 -42.44 -26.47
N PHE A 272 10.07 -42.06 -27.75
CA PHE A 272 9.17 -42.51 -28.81
C PHE A 272 9.93 -42.91 -30.08
N GLN A 273 9.42 -43.91 -30.81
CA GLN A 273 10.02 -44.35 -32.06
C GLN A 273 9.76 -43.35 -33.21
N GLN A 274 10.74 -43.15 -34.09
CA GLN A 274 10.63 -42.28 -35.26
C GLN A 274 9.53 -42.80 -36.20
N GLY A 275 8.59 -41.93 -36.58
CA GLY A 275 7.33 -42.31 -37.26
C GLY A 275 6.13 -42.39 -36.32
N THR A 276 6.33 -42.26 -35.00
CA THR A 276 5.25 -41.99 -34.04
C THR A 276 4.95 -40.49 -34.07
N ASP A 277 3.82 -40.12 -34.65
CA ASP A 277 3.34 -38.74 -34.59
C ASP A 277 2.87 -38.44 -33.18
N ILE A 278 3.64 -37.59 -32.51
CA ILE A 278 3.20 -36.93 -31.29
C ILE A 278 2.74 -35.56 -31.73
N GLU A 279 1.44 -35.42 -31.98
CA GLU A 279 0.81 -34.12 -31.80
C GLU A 279 0.96 -33.78 -30.32
N VAL A 280 2.01 -33.05 -29.95
CA VAL A 280 1.90 -32.18 -28.78
C VAL A 280 0.82 -31.23 -29.20
N VAL A 281 -0.42 -31.51 -28.80
CA VAL A 281 -1.45 -30.52 -28.95
C VAL A 281 -1.10 -29.47 -27.92
N GLU A 282 -0.20 -28.57 -28.32
CA GLU A 282 -0.28 -27.19 -27.91
C GLU A 282 -1.76 -26.87 -28.04
N SER A 283 -2.44 -26.76 -26.90
CA SER A 283 -3.77 -26.21 -26.88
C SER A 283 -3.66 -24.95 -27.71
N THR A 284 -4.32 -24.92 -28.87
CA THR A 284 -4.33 -23.80 -29.82
C THR A 284 -4.97 -22.54 -29.22
N LYS A 285 -5.11 -22.50 -27.89
CA LYS A 285 -5.35 -21.37 -27.01
C LYS A 285 -4.05 -21.00 -26.30
N GLY A 286 -3.00 -20.70 -27.06
CA GLY A 286 -1.71 -20.24 -26.52
C GLY A 286 -1.79 -18.96 -25.68
N ASP A 287 -2.96 -18.32 -25.61
CA ASP A 287 -3.19 -17.05 -24.92
C ASP A 287 -4.04 -17.18 -23.64
N ALA A 288 -4.46 -18.39 -23.24
CA ALA A 288 -5.27 -18.54 -22.01
C ALA A 288 -4.52 -18.00 -20.77
N PHE A 289 -3.19 -18.13 -20.77
CA PHE A 289 -2.30 -17.51 -19.77
C PHE A 289 -2.45 -15.97 -19.80
N ASN A 290 -2.15 -15.35 -20.93
CA ASN A 290 -2.21 -13.89 -21.06
C ASN A 290 -3.61 -13.31 -20.83
N VAL A 291 -4.69 -14.06 -21.02
CA VAL A 291 -6.06 -13.57 -20.76
C VAL A 291 -6.31 -13.36 -19.26
N TYR A 292 -5.89 -14.30 -18.40
CA TYR A 292 -6.06 -14.13 -16.95
C TYR A 292 -5.08 -13.11 -16.39
N ASP A 293 -3.84 -13.11 -16.87
CA ASP A 293 -2.83 -12.13 -16.50
C ASP A 293 -3.30 -10.70 -16.83
N LYS A 294 -3.70 -10.45 -18.09
CA LYS A 294 -4.29 -9.16 -18.50
C LYS A 294 -5.57 -8.80 -17.74
N ARG A 295 -6.35 -9.79 -17.28
CA ARG A 295 -7.54 -9.55 -16.45
C ARG A 295 -7.15 -9.08 -15.04
N VAL A 296 -6.07 -9.63 -14.48
CA VAL A 296 -5.49 -9.21 -13.19
C VAL A 296 -4.88 -7.81 -13.34
N ASP A 297 -4.10 -7.55 -14.39
CA ASP A 297 -3.53 -6.22 -14.66
C ASP A 297 -4.61 -5.17 -14.80
N ARG A 298 -5.66 -5.44 -15.59
CA ARG A 298 -6.79 -4.53 -15.71
C ARG A 298 -7.52 -4.35 -14.37
N ALA A 299 -7.60 -5.38 -13.52
CA ALA A 299 -8.16 -5.22 -12.18
C ALA A 299 -7.31 -4.26 -11.33
N ASN A 300 -5.99 -4.44 -11.35
CA ASN A 300 -5.04 -3.58 -10.63
C ASN A 300 -5.15 -2.13 -11.09
N SER A 301 -5.14 -1.88 -12.40
CA SER A 301 -5.27 -0.53 -12.94
C SER A 301 -6.60 0.14 -12.57
N GLU A 302 -7.72 -0.60 -12.52
CA GLU A 302 -9.01 -0.06 -12.07
C GLU A 302 -9.03 0.22 -10.56
N LEU A 303 -8.35 -0.61 -9.75
CA LEU A 303 -8.20 -0.38 -8.31
C LEU A 303 -7.31 0.85 -8.01
N SER A 304 -6.20 1.01 -8.75
CA SER A 304 -5.33 2.19 -8.68
C SER A 304 -6.12 3.48 -8.98
N LYS A 305 -6.90 3.48 -10.07
CA LYS A 305 -7.79 4.61 -10.41
C LYS A 305 -8.84 4.88 -9.35
N LEU A 306 -9.40 3.84 -8.73
CA LEU A 306 -10.42 3.99 -7.69
C LEU A 306 -9.87 4.67 -6.43
N VAL A 307 -8.66 4.31 -6.00
CA VAL A 307 -8.08 4.79 -4.73
C VAL A 307 -7.20 6.02 -4.91
N ILE A 308 -6.34 6.04 -5.91
CA ILE A 308 -5.30 7.08 -6.12
C ILE A 308 -5.67 7.99 -7.30
N GLY A 309 -6.67 7.63 -8.11
CA GLY A 309 -7.09 8.42 -9.27
C GLY A 309 -6.23 8.21 -10.51
N GLN A 310 -5.20 7.36 -10.42
CA GLN A 310 -4.23 7.10 -11.48
C GLN A 310 -3.59 5.72 -11.37
N THR A 311 -2.78 5.34 -12.36
CA THR A 311 -2.02 4.07 -12.36
C THR A 311 -0.51 4.23 -12.25
N MET A 312 0.05 5.36 -12.68
CA MET A 312 1.48 5.46 -12.99
C MET A 312 2.42 5.44 -11.79
N THR A 313 2.04 5.99 -10.63
CA THR A 313 2.91 5.99 -9.43
C THR A 313 3.10 4.61 -8.80
N ILE A 314 2.32 3.61 -9.21
CA ILE A 314 2.41 2.24 -8.70
C ILE A 314 2.88 1.27 -9.78
N GLU A 315 2.42 1.43 -11.04
CA GLU A 315 2.55 0.40 -12.06
C GLU A 315 3.72 0.59 -13.05
N ASP A 316 4.21 1.83 -13.33
CA ASP A 316 5.14 2.03 -14.45
C ASP A 316 6.20 3.16 -14.30
N GLY A 317 7.41 2.90 -14.79
CA GLY A 317 8.52 3.86 -14.91
C GLY A 317 8.39 4.71 -16.18
N SER A 318 7.91 5.95 -16.04
CA SER A 318 7.65 6.85 -17.17
C SER A 318 8.50 8.14 -17.15
N SER A 319 8.39 8.93 -18.22
CA SER A 319 9.04 10.24 -18.36
C SER A 319 8.60 11.25 -17.28
N LEU A 320 9.56 12.04 -16.79
CA LEU A 320 9.40 12.98 -15.65
C LEU A 320 8.12 13.84 -15.71
N SER A 321 7.80 14.41 -16.88
CA SER A 321 6.68 15.34 -17.05
C SER A 321 5.30 14.69 -16.91
N GLN A 322 5.17 13.40 -17.23
CA GLN A 322 3.93 12.67 -16.99
C GLN A 322 3.75 12.37 -15.50
N SER A 323 4.84 12.01 -14.82
CA SER A 323 4.84 11.77 -13.38
C SER A 323 4.41 12.99 -12.56
N GLU A 324 4.77 14.21 -13.00
CA GLU A 324 4.38 15.47 -12.32
C GLU A 324 2.87 15.71 -12.34
N THR A 325 2.21 15.62 -13.51
CA THR A 325 0.75 15.79 -13.61
C THR A 325 0.00 14.71 -12.82
N HIS A 326 0.54 13.50 -12.82
CA HIS A 326 0.02 12.39 -12.04
C HIS A 326 0.14 12.64 -10.53
N LEU A 327 1.28 13.15 -10.07
CA LEU A 327 1.47 13.54 -8.67
C LEU A 327 0.44 14.60 -8.25
N GLU A 328 0.18 15.63 -9.06
CA GLU A 328 -0.80 16.68 -8.76
C GLU A 328 -2.22 16.10 -8.57
N VAL A 329 -2.65 15.15 -9.41
CA VAL A 329 -3.97 14.50 -9.27
C VAL A 329 -4.05 13.72 -7.95
N PHE A 330 -2.97 13.04 -7.57
CA PHE A 330 -2.90 12.33 -6.31
C PHE A 330 -2.86 13.27 -5.10
N GLU A 331 -2.09 14.35 -5.16
CA GLU A 331 -2.02 15.38 -4.11
C GLU A 331 -3.39 16.02 -3.86
N ASN A 332 -4.18 16.28 -4.90
CA ASN A 332 -5.55 16.76 -4.77
C ASN A 332 -6.44 15.80 -3.93
N LEU A 333 -6.23 14.48 -4.04
CA LEU A 333 -6.93 13.50 -3.21
C LEU A 333 -6.43 13.51 -1.77
N VAL A 334 -5.11 13.59 -1.57
CA VAL A 334 -4.49 13.69 -0.25
C VAL A 334 -4.97 14.95 0.48
N GLU A 335 -4.99 16.10 -0.19
CA GLU A 335 -5.51 17.36 0.36
C GLU A 335 -6.98 17.24 0.77
N ARG A 336 -7.79 16.55 -0.02
CA ARG A 336 -9.20 16.32 0.33
C ARG A 336 -9.32 15.53 1.63
N ASP A 337 -8.48 14.53 1.82
CA ASP A 337 -8.48 13.69 3.02
C ASP A 337 -7.92 14.45 4.23
N CYS A 338 -6.89 15.28 4.03
CA CYS A 338 -6.39 16.24 5.01
C CYS A 338 -7.50 17.20 5.48
N ARG A 339 -8.30 17.75 4.55
CA ARG A 339 -9.45 18.62 4.90
C ARG A 339 -10.49 17.86 5.72
N MET A 340 -10.81 16.63 5.35
CA MET A 340 -11.75 15.79 6.11
C MET A 340 -11.26 15.56 7.55
N LEU A 341 -9.97 15.21 7.73
CA LEU A 341 -9.39 15.03 9.07
C LEU A 341 -9.40 16.33 9.87
N LYS A 342 -8.99 17.45 9.25
CA LYS A 342 -9.02 18.78 9.86
C LYS A 342 -10.42 19.12 10.38
N ASP A 343 -11.46 18.84 9.60
CA ASP A 343 -12.85 19.08 9.99
C ASP A 343 -13.28 18.19 11.16
N ILE A 344 -12.90 16.91 11.16
CA ILE A 344 -13.18 16.00 12.27
C ILE A 344 -12.49 16.49 13.56
N VAL A 345 -11.21 16.84 13.47
CA VAL A 345 -10.42 17.30 14.61
C VAL A 345 -11.00 18.60 15.18
N ASN A 346 -11.22 19.59 14.32
CA ASN A 346 -11.69 20.91 14.75
C ASN A 346 -13.15 20.92 15.23
N ASN A 347 -14.04 20.20 14.54
CA ASN A 347 -15.48 20.27 14.83
C ASN A 347 -15.94 19.23 15.86
N GLN A 348 -15.21 18.13 16.03
CA GLN A 348 -15.59 17.06 16.95
C GLN A 348 -14.57 16.84 18.06
N LEU A 349 -13.29 16.66 17.74
CA LEU A 349 -12.28 16.26 18.74
C LEU A 349 -11.93 17.39 19.73
N ILE A 350 -11.48 18.54 19.23
CA ILE A 350 -11.05 19.67 20.08
C ILE A 350 -12.15 20.11 21.06
N PRO A 351 -13.43 20.26 20.64
CA PRO A 351 -14.51 20.58 21.57
C PRO A 351 -14.72 19.52 22.66
N LYS A 352 -14.53 18.23 22.36
CA LYS A 352 -14.64 17.14 23.35
C LYS A 352 -13.44 17.11 24.28
N MET A 353 -12.22 17.28 23.77
CA MET A 353 -11.02 17.44 24.59
C MET A 353 -11.18 18.58 25.61
N ALA A 354 -11.69 19.74 25.17
CA ALA A 354 -11.92 20.87 26.07
C ALA A 354 -12.96 20.57 27.17
N LYS A 355 -13.97 19.73 26.89
CA LYS A 355 -14.94 19.28 27.90
C LYS A 355 -14.33 18.30 28.90
N HIS A 356 -13.39 17.49 28.44
CA HIS A 356 -12.63 16.51 29.23
C HIS A 356 -11.46 17.12 30.01
N GLY A 357 -11.32 18.45 30.00
CA GLY A 357 -10.35 19.19 30.83
C GLY A 357 -9.03 19.53 30.14
N PHE A 358 -8.87 19.24 28.85
CA PHE A 358 -7.66 19.62 28.10
C PHE A 358 -7.63 21.14 27.86
N PRO A 359 -6.45 21.79 27.96
CA PRO A 359 -6.31 23.23 27.77
C PRO A 359 -6.28 23.64 26.29
N VAL A 360 -7.16 23.09 25.47
CA VAL A 360 -7.23 23.31 24.01
C VAL A 360 -8.39 24.21 23.57
N LYS A 361 -9.06 24.86 24.53
CA LYS A 361 -10.25 25.68 24.26
C LYS A 361 -9.91 26.88 23.38
N GLY A 362 -10.61 27.00 22.26
CA GLY A 362 -10.41 28.10 21.29
C GLY A 362 -9.23 27.91 20.35
N MET A 363 -8.56 26.75 20.41
CA MET A 363 -7.51 26.38 19.49
C MET A 363 -8.08 25.68 18.24
N ARG A 364 -7.27 25.64 17.18
CA ARG A 364 -7.58 24.99 15.91
C ARG A 364 -6.39 24.19 15.41
N PHE A 365 -6.69 23.00 14.90
CA PHE A 365 -5.77 22.18 14.13
C PHE A 365 -5.67 22.73 12.70
N GLU A 366 -4.44 22.93 12.24
CA GLU A 366 -4.09 23.37 10.90
C GLU A 366 -2.97 22.49 10.35
N TRP A 367 -3.04 22.12 9.07
CA TRP A 367 -1.90 21.48 8.41
C TRP A 367 -0.81 22.52 8.19
N ASP A 368 0.45 22.09 8.28
CA ASP A 368 1.55 22.99 7.99
C ASP A 368 1.85 22.99 6.49
N ASP A 369 1.38 24.03 5.80
CA ASP A 369 1.61 24.24 4.37
C ASP A 369 3.00 24.84 4.09
N SER A 370 3.93 24.78 5.06
CA SER A 370 5.30 25.21 4.85
C SER A 370 5.94 24.36 3.75
N VAL A 371 6.36 25.00 2.66
CA VAL A 371 7.05 24.32 1.57
C VAL A 371 8.46 23.97 2.02
N ASP A 372 8.75 22.67 2.14
CA ASP A 372 10.11 22.16 2.28
C ASP A 372 10.84 22.33 0.95
N TYR A 373 11.58 23.43 0.81
CA TYR A 373 12.44 23.65 -0.36
C TYR A 373 13.58 22.65 -0.35
N THR A 374 13.93 22.09 -1.52
CA THR A 374 15.20 21.36 -1.64
C THR A 374 16.37 22.32 -1.33
N PRO A 375 17.53 21.83 -0.86
CA PRO A 375 18.68 22.70 -0.57
C PRO A 375 19.07 23.61 -1.76
N GLU A 376 18.86 23.11 -2.98
CA GLU A 376 19.12 23.83 -4.23
C GLU A 376 18.10 24.95 -4.49
N GLN A 377 16.80 24.66 -4.32
CA GLN A 377 15.74 25.66 -4.45
C GLN A 377 15.83 26.71 -3.35
N GLN A 378 16.16 26.29 -2.13
CA GLN A 378 16.35 27.17 -0.99
C GLN A 378 17.51 28.14 -1.24
N LYS A 379 18.64 27.63 -1.73
CA LYS A 379 19.79 28.47 -2.12
C LYS A 379 19.42 29.44 -3.24
N ALA A 380 18.72 28.99 -4.28
CA ALA A 380 18.32 29.85 -5.40
C ALA A 380 17.37 30.98 -4.97
N TYR A 381 16.38 30.67 -4.12
CA TYR A 381 15.49 31.68 -3.54
C TYR A 381 16.28 32.68 -2.68
N GLU A 382 17.17 32.19 -1.83
CA GLU A 382 17.96 33.05 -0.94
C GLU A 382 18.95 33.93 -1.71
N GLU A 383 19.60 33.42 -2.75
CA GLU A 383 20.43 34.21 -3.66
C GLU A 383 19.60 35.29 -4.38
N MET A 384 18.39 34.95 -4.88
CA MET A 384 17.49 35.91 -5.49
C MET A 384 17.07 37.00 -4.52
N VAL A 385 16.68 36.65 -3.29
CA VAL A 385 16.25 37.62 -2.27
C VAL A 385 17.43 38.51 -1.86
N LEU A 386 18.61 37.95 -1.62
CA LEU A 386 19.81 38.72 -1.26
C LEU A 386 20.31 39.62 -2.41
N ALA A 387 20.07 39.25 -3.66
CA ALA A 387 20.45 40.03 -4.83
C ALA A 387 19.49 41.21 -5.09
N ASN A 388 18.20 41.05 -4.78
CA ASN A 388 17.18 42.05 -5.10
C ASN A 388 16.71 42.88 -3.89
N TYR A 389 16.96 42.42 -2.66
CA TYR A 389 16.51 43.06 -1.43
C TYR A 389 17.61 43.12 -0.36
N GLU A 390 17.55 44.14 0.48
CA GLU A 390 18.31 44.19 1.72
C GLU A 390 17.54 43.43 2.81
N VAL A 391 18.12 42.32 3.26
CA VAL A 391 17.51 41.44 4.27
C VAL A 391 18.21 41.66 5.60
N ASP A 392 17.43 41.86 6.67
CA ASP A 392 17.95 41.92 8.04
C ASP A 392 18.54 40.55 8.43
N GLY A 393 19.72 40.54 9.08
CA GLY A 393 20.36 39.32 9.57
C GLY A 393 19.47 38.48 10.50
N LYS A 394 18.52 39.11 11.20
CA LYS A 394 17.53 38.43 12.05
C LYS A 394 16.65 37.42 11.29
N TYR A 395 16.41 37.64 10.01
CA TYR A 395 15.66 36.69 9.19
C TYR A 395 16.40 35.34 9.07
N PHE A 396 17.71 35.39 8.82
CA PHE A 396 18.55 34.20 8.73
C PHE A 396 18.81 33.57 10.10
N GLU A 397 18.92 34.39 11.14
CA GLU A 397 19.04 33.92 12.52
C GLU A 397 17.81 33.11 12.95
N GLY A 398 16.60 33.61 12.68
CA GLY A 398 15.35 32.89 12.94
C GLY A 398 15.20 31.63 12.09
N LYS A 399 15.56 31.68 10.80
CA LYS A 399 15.39 30.53 9.89
C LYS A 399 16.36 29.39 10.16
N TYR A 400 17.60 29.69 10.55
CA TYR A 400 18.68 28.70 10.68
C TYR A 400 19.16 28.46 12.11
N GLY A 401 18.62 29.20 13.09
CA GLY A 401 19.03 29.10 14.50
C GLY A 401 20.50 29.44 14.73
N MET A 402 21.14 30.20 13.82
CA MET A 402 22.55 30.56 13.90
C MET A 402 22.72 32.08 14.02
N PRO A 403 23.60 32.58 14.89
CA PRO A 403 23.81 34.02 15.02
C PRO A 403 24.42 34.59 13.74
N VAL A 404 23.80 35.63 13.17
CA VAL A 404 24.23 36.25 11.92
C VAL A 404 24.84 37.63 12.20
N GLY A 405 26.11 37.81 11.84
CA GLY A 405 26.81 39.09 11.96
C GLY A 405 26.49 40.08 10.83
N GLU A 406 27.13 41.25 10.83
CA GLU A 406 26.93 42.26 9.78
C GLU A 406 27.25 41.72 8.38
N ARG A 407 26.46 42.15 7.38
CA ARG A 407 26.60 41.72 5.99
C ARG A 407 27.99 42.07 5.48
N ARG A 408 28.78 41.04 5.11
CA ARG A 408 30.09 41.24 4.47
C ARG A 408 29.85 41.95 3.13
N GLN A 409 30.29 43.20 3.00
CA GLN A 409 30.28 43.91 1.72
C GLN A 409 31.12 43.11 0.72
N GLN A 410 30.53 42.75 -0.41
CA GLN A 410 31.28 42.17 -1.52
C GLN A 410 32.27 43.23 -2.02
N VAL A 411 33.54 43.04 -1.70
CA VAL A 411 34.62 43.82 -2.28
C VAL A 411 34.62 43.51 -3.77
N ALA A 412 34.30 44.50 -4.61
CA ALA A 412 34.38 44.35 -6.06
C ALA A 412 35.78 43.82 -6.44
N PRO A 413 35.92 42.92 -7.43
CA PRO A 413 37.23 42.39 -7.80
C PRO A 413 38.13 43.52 -8.26
N VAL A 414 39.16 43.82 -7.47
CA VAL A 414 40.21 44.77 -7.85
C VAL A 414 40.99 44.15 -9.01
N LEU A 415 40.88 44.78 -10.19
CA LEU A 415 41.70 44.46 -11.36
C LEU A 415 43.20 44.58 -10.99
N PRO A 416 44.05 43.60 -11.33
CA PRO A 416 45.45 43.59 -10.91
C PRO A 416 46.26 44.59 -11.74
N GLY A 417 46.84 45.60 -11.07
CA GLY A 417 47.67 46.59 -11.74
C GLY A 417 48.53 47.42 -10.81
N LYS A 418 49.83 47.07 -10.79
CA LYS A 418 51.02 47.82 -10.36
C LYS A 418 51.33 47.86 -8.85
N GLU A 419 52.33 47.05 -8.52
CA GLU A 419 53.20 47.16 -7.35
C GLU A 419 53.78 48.58 -7.20
N PRO A 420 54.01 49.00 -5.96
CA PRO A 420 55.25 49.69 -5.66
C PRO A 420 56.12 48.91 -4.67
N GLU A 421 57.40 49.11 -4.91
CA GLU A 421 58.63 48.57 -4.34
C GLU A 421 58.74 48.49 -2.81
N ASP A 422 59.60 47.54 -2.46
CA ASP A 422 60.21 47.12 -1.21
C ASP A 422 60.77 48.25 -0.34
N ASP A 423 60.62 48.11 0.99
CA ASP A 423 61.69 48.45 1.93
C ASP A 423 61.41 47.74 3.28
N GLY A 424 61.82 46.48 3.35
CA GLY A 424 62.00 45.78 4.62
C GLY A 424 63.38 46.06 5.23
N ASN A 425 63.45 46.70 6.40
CA ASN A 425 64.61 46.57 7.28
C ASN A 425 64.32 45.51 8.35
N GLY A 426 65.18 44.50 8.39
CA GLY A 426 64.90 43.20 8.98
C GLY A 426 65.38 43.01 10.42
N THR A 427 65.07 41.83 10.96
CA THR A 427 66.07 40.98 11.63
C THR A 427 65.55 39.54 11.72
N LYS A 428 66.44 38.61 11.39
CA LYS A 428 66.26 37.16 11.35
C LYS A 428 66.46 36.56 12.74
N ASP A 429 65.73 35.48 13.04
CA ASP A 429 66.21 34.21 13.61
C ASP A 429 64.98 33.36 14.01
N GLY A 430 64.81 32.08 13.69
CA GLY A 430 65.57 31.12 12.92
C GLY A 430 64.78 29.80 12.79
N LYS A 431 64.99 29.12 11.65
CA LYS A 431 64.88 27.67 11.37
C LYS A 431 63.61 26.86 11.75
N LYS A 432 62.90 26.51 10.66
CA LYS A 432 62.60 25.15 10.16
C LYS A 432 61.86 24.16 11.10
N LYS A 433 60.66 23.76 10.67
CA LYS A 433 60.44 22.45 10.01
C LYS A 433 59.11 22.42 9.25
N ALA A 434 59.23 22.20 7.95
CA ALA A 434 58.13 21.83 7.07
C ALA A 434 57.71 20.37 7.34
N ARG A 435 56.42 20.09 7.30
CA ARG A 435 55.92 18.79 6.86
C ARG A 435 54.71 18.98 5.97
N ASN A 436 54.95 18.80 4.67
CA ASN A 436 53.95 18.58 3.63
C ASN A 436 53.01 17.44 4.04
N MET A 437 51.70 17.66 3.97
CA MET A 437 50.77 16.66 3.46
C MET A 437 49.80 17.35 2.51
N ARG A 438 49.82 16.90 1.25
CA ARG A 438 48.84 17.26 0.22
C ARG A 438 47.48 16.64 0.57
N PRO A 439 46.36 17.28 0.22
CA PRO A 439 45.03 16.74 0.43
C PRO A 439 44.71 15.61 -0.57
N SER A 440 44.30 14.45 -0.07
CA SER A 440 43.72 13.38 -0.88
C SER A 440 42.26 13.70 -1.16
N ARG A 441 41.90 13.62 -2.45
CA ARG A 441 40.53 13.62 -2.97
C ARG A 441 39.68 12.58 -2.26
N PHE A 442 38.45 12.95 -1.92
CA PHE A 442 37.38 12.03 -1.60
C PHE A 442 36.14 12.50 -2.36
N PHE A 443 35.86 11.80 -3.46
CA PHE A 443 34.50 11.58 -3.94
C PHE A 443 34.21 10.12 -3.58
N ASP A 444 33.04 9.87 -3.00
CA ASP A 444 32.14 8.80 -3.42
C ASP A 444 30.72 9.35 -3.34
#